data_AF-A0A497LZA5-F1
#
_entry.id   AF-A0A497LZA5-F1
#
_cell.length_a   1.000
_cell.length_b   1.000
_cell.length_c   1.000
_cell.angle_alpha   90.00
_cell.angle_beta   90.00
_cell.angle_gamma   90.00
#
_symmetry.space_group_name_H-M   'P 1'
#
loop_
_entity.id
_entity.type
_entity.pdbx_description
1 polymer ?
#
loop_
_entity_poly.entity_id
_entity_poly.type
_entity_poly.pdbx_seq_one_letter_code
_entity_poly.pdbx_strand_id
1 'polypeptide(L)'
;MIDEKEKEDVEEVREILGVVSKEIPALIKGIIASVFSEEAGKDMGRAVAAFYKELKEAGMPEQTAVRMAENYMSTFTSLGDVLKKAVSGKGEFKGEEIGEEISRKIREELSKKQGEEEKEEE
;
A
#
# COMPACT_ATOMS: atom_id res chain seq x y z
N MET A 1 -20.09 -32.69 7.53
CA MET A 1 -18.73 -32.73 8.13
C MET A 1 -17.80 -32.10 7.09
N ILE A 2 -17.02 -31.07 7.41
CA ILE A 2 -16.07 -30.49 6.42
C ILE A 2 -15.08 -31.58 6.04
N ASP A 3 -15.02 -31.92 4.75
CA ASP A 3 -14.13 -32.92 4.17
C ASP A 3 -12.67 -32.57 4.48
N GLU A 4 -11.82 -33.58 4.74
CA GLU A 4 -10.41 -33.33 5.11
C GLU A 4 -9.68 -32.51 4.04
N LYS A 5 -10.05 -32.66 2.76
CA LYS A 5 -9.53 -31.85 1.66
C LYS A 5 -9.91 -30.37 1.75
N GLU A 6 -11.16 -30.06 2.07
CA GLU A 6 -11.59 -28.66 2.19
C GLU A 6 -10.89 -27.94 3.34
N LYS A 7 -10.55 -28.66 4.42
CA LYS A 7 -9.75 -28.09 5.53
C LYS A 7 -8.32 -27.80 5.11
N GLU A 8 -7.72 -28.68 4.31
CA GLU A 8 -6.36 -28.52 3.79
C GLU A 8 -6.29 -27.31 2.84
N ASP A 9 -7.25 -27.17 1.92
CA ASP A 9 -7.35 -26.02 1.00
C ASP A 9 -7.51 -24.68 1.75
N VAL A 10 -8.30 -24.63 2.83
CA VAL A 10 -8.50 -23.41 3.63
C VAL A 10 -7.23 -23.02 4.39
N GLU A 11 -6.48 -23.98 4.93
CA GLU A 11 -5.21 -23.70 5.60
C GLU A 11 -4.14 -23.24 4.61
N GLU A 12 -4.07 -23.80 3.40
CA GLU A 12 -3.14 -23.34 2.35
C GLU A 12 -3.44 -21.89 1.93
N VAL A 13 -4.72 -21.55 1.69
CA VAL A 13 -5.12 -20.17 1.37
C VAL A 13 -4.80 -19.23 2.52
N ARG A 14 -5.02 -19.65 3.77
CA ARG A 14 -4.69 -18.85 4.96
C ARG A 14 -3.17 -18.61 5.08
N GLU A 15 -2.36 -19.60 4.75
CA GLU A 15 -0.90 -19.47 4.75
C GLU A 15 -0.44 -18.49 3.67
N ILE A 16 -0.95 -18.62 2.44
CA ILE A 16 -0.66 -17.69 1.32
C ILE A 16 -1.08 -16.26 1.70
N LEU A 17 -2.30 -16.06 2.19
CA LEU A 17 -2.76 -14.75 2.64
C LEU A 17 -1.92 -14.21 3.81
N GLY A 18 -1.48 -15.10 4.70
CA GLY A 18 -0.55 -14.80 5.77
C GLY A 18 0.79 -14.26 5.25
N VAL A 19 1.38 -14.90 4.24
CA VAL A 19 2.63 -14.45 3.59
C VAL A 19 2.40 -13.12 2.87
N VAL A 20 1.36 -13.02 2.05
CA VAL A 20 1.01 -11.79 1.30
C VAL A 20 0.82 -10.60 2.23
N SER A 21 0.12 -10.80 3.36
CA SER A 21 -0.13 -9.76 4.36
C SER A 21 1.15 -9.29 5.08
N LYS A 22 2.23 -10.07 5.05
CA LYS A 22 3.53 -9.72 5.64
C LYS A 22 4.48 -9.09 4.61
N GLU A 23 4.59 -9.72 3.45
CA GLU A 23 5.57 -9.35 2.42
C GLU A 23 5.18 -8.03 1.74
N ILE A 24 3.91 -7.81 1.40
CA ILE A 24 3.49 -6.57 0.72
C ILE A 24 3.79 -5.34 1.61
N PRO A 25 3.39 -5.29 2.90
CA PRO A 25 3.74 -4.15 3.75
C PRO A 25 5.25 -4.00 3.97
N ALA A 26 6.00 -5.09 4.05
CA ALA A 26 7.46 -5.05 4.20
C ALA A 26 8.14 -4.42 2.99
N LEU A 27 7.72 -4.78 1.77
CA LEU A 27 8.20 -4.20 0.53
C LEU A 27 7.90 -2.69 0.45
N ILE A 28 6.68 -2.28 0.79
CA ILE A 28 6.33 -0.84 0.78
C ILE A 28 7.16 -0.08 1.81
N LYS A 29 7.35 -0.63 3.03
CA LYS A 29 8.24 -0.04 4.04
C LYS A 29 9.67 0.10 3.55
N GLY A 30 10.20 -0.90 2.83
CA GLY A 30 11.54 -0.86 2.24
C GLY A 30 11.70 0.26 1.20
N ILE A 31 10.72 0.44 0.33
CA ILE A 31 10.70 1.52 -0.67
C ILE A 31 10.59 2.89 0.01
N ILE A 32 9.76 3.02 1.04
CA ILE A 32 9.67 4.27 1.82
C ILE A 32 11.01 4.56 2.50
N ALA A 33 11.62 3.57 3.15
CA ALA A 33 12.90 3.78 3.83
C ALA A 33 14.01 4.19 2.85
N SER A 34 14.02 3.66 1.62
CA SER A 34 14.99 4.08 0.60
C SER A 34 14.74 5.51 0.12
N VAL A 35 13.48 5.88 -0.15
CA VAL A 35 13.09 7.21 -0.66
C VAL A 35 13.13 8.30 0.42
N PHE A 36 12.90 7.98 1.69
CA PHE A 36 12.95 8.91 2.84
C PHE A 36 14.23 8.76 3.67
N SER A 37 15.28 8.16 3.10
CA SER A 37 16.59 8.11 3.72
C SER A 37 17.25 9.51 3.77
N GLU A 38 18.22 9.71 4.66
CA GLU A 38 19.00 10.94 4.70
C GLU A 38 19.71 11.22 3.36
N GLU A 39 20.19 10.16 2.71
CA GLU A 39 20.84 10.23 1.40
C GLU A 39 19.85 10.66 0.30
N ALA A 40 18.67 10.03 0.25
CA ALA A 40 17.63 10.43 -0.69
C ALA A 40 17.15 11.88 -0.45
N GLY A 41 17.06 12.30 0.81
CA GLY A 41 16.77 13.70 1.16
C GLY A 41 17.84 14.67 0.64
N LYS A 42 19.12 14.33 0.77
CA LYS A 42 20.24 15.13 0.23
C LYS A 42 20.21 15.18 -1.31
N ASP A 43 19.91 14.06 -1.96
CA ASP A 43 19.80 14.00 -3.43
C ASP A 43 18.64 14.85 -3.93
N MET A 44 17.48 14.74 -3.29
CA MET A 44 16.32 15.56 -3.60
C MET A 44 16.62 17.05 -3.42
N GLY A 45 17.25 17.44 -2.31
CA GLY A 45 17.66 18.83 -2.07
C GLY A 45 18.61 19.36 -3.14
N ARG A 46 19.59 18.56 -3.57
CA ARG A 46 20.51 18.90 -4.67
C ARG A 46 19.77 19.09 -5.99
N ALA A 47 18.82 18.22 -6.31
CA ALA A 47 18.03 18.31 -7.54
C ALA A 47 17.18 19.60 -7.58
N VAL A 48 16.48 19.91 -6.49
CA VAL A 48 15.66 21.15 -6.41
C VAL A 48 16.54 22.40 -6.49
N ALA A 49 17.70 22.40 -5.85
CA ALA A 49 18.65 23.51 -5.91
C ALA A 49 19.23 23.71 -7.32
N ALA A 50 19.60 22.63 -8.00
CA ALA A 50 20.09 22.66 -9.38
C ALA A 50 19.01 23.22 -10.32
N PHE A 51 17.78 22.71 -10.21
CA PHE A 51 16.63 23.19 -10.98
C PHE A 51 16.39 24.69 -10.78
N TYR A 52 16.35 25.17 -9.53
CA TYR A 52 16.24 26.60 -9.24
C TYR A 52 17.37 27.42 -9.87
N LYS A 53 18.62 26.95 -9.79
CA LYS A 53 19.78 27.64 -10.38
C LYS A 53 19.66 27.77 -11.88
N GLU A 54 19.25 26.71 -12.57
CA GLU A 54 19.03 26.72 -14.03
C GLU A 54 17.91 27.69 -14.43
N LEU A 55 16.80 27.73 -13.69
CA LEU A 55 15.73 28.70 -13.94
C LEU A 55 16.24 30.14 -13.82
N LYS A 56 17.04 30.43 -12.78
CA LYS A 56 17.66 31.74 -12.57
C LYS A 56 18.63 32.11 -13.68
N GLU A 57 19.45 31.16 -14.12
CA GLU A 57 20.41 31.35 -15.22
C GLU A 57 19.70 31.57 -16.56
N ALA A 58 18.55 30.95 -16.78
CA ALA A 58 17.68 31.18 -17.93
C ALA A 58 16.93 32.54 -17.90
N GLY A 59 17.19 33.38 -16.89
CA GLY A 59 16.60 34.71 -16.76
C GLY A 59 15.22 34.72 -16.11
N MET A 60 14.81 33.63 -15.46
CA MET A 60 13.53 33.57 -14.76
C MET A 60 13.52 34.54 -13.56
N PRO A 61 12.43 35.32 -13.37
CA PRO A 61 12.28 36.14 -12.17
C PRO A 61 12.38 35.32 -10.89
N GLU A 62 13.04 35.87 -9.88
CA GLU A 62 13.32 35.22 -8.59
C GLU A 62 12.10 34.49 -8.02
N GLN A 63 11.00 35.21 -7.83
CA GLN A 63 9.79 34.66 -7.22
C GLN A 63 9.17 33.53 -8.06
N THR A 64 9.28 33.60 -9.39
CA THR A 64 8.78 32.55 -10.28
C THR A 64 9.66 31.30 -10.17
N ALA A 65 10.98 31.46 -10.13
CA ALA A 65 11.92 30.35 -9.99
C ALA A 65 11.76 29.65 -8.63
N VAL A 66 11.62 30.41 -7.54
CA VAL A 66 11.31 29.87 -6.20
C VAL A 66 10.03 29.05 -6.25
N ARG A 67 8.93 29.63 -6.75
CA ARG A 67 7.64 28.93 -6.83
C ARG A 67 7.71 27.65 -7.68
N MET A 68 8.44 27.67 -8.79
CA MET A 68 8.60 26.48 -9.63
C MET A 68 9.42 25.39 -8.93
N ALA A 69 10.47 25.75 -8.20
CA ALA A 69 11.25 24.82 -7.39
C ALA A 69 10.44 24.25 -6.21
N GLU A 70 9.63 25.08 -5.54
CA GLU A 70 8.68 24.64 -4.50
C GLU A 70 7.64 23.67 -5.07
N ASN A 71 7.07 23.96 -6.24
CA ASN A 71 6.14 23.07 -6.92
C ASN A 71 6.81 21.74 -7.29
N TYR A 72 8.05 21.78 -7.79
CA TYR A 72 8.83 20.57 -8.08
C TYR A 72 9.03 19.73 -6.81
N MET A 73 9.46 20.35 -5.70
CA MET A 73 9.57 19.69 -4.39
C MET A 73 8.23 19.08 -3.92
N SER A 74 7.12 19.79 -4.12
CA SER A 74 5.80 19.37 -3.66
C SER A 74 5.32 18.06 -4.31
N THR A 75 5.79 17.75 -5.52
CA THR A 75 5.47 16.47 -6.18
C THR A 75 6.04 15.30 -5.39
N PHE A 76 7.26 15.42 -4.87
CA PHE A 76 7.90 14.40 -4.04
C PHE A 76 7.22 14.25 -2.68
N THR A 77 6.84 15.34 -2.01
CA THR A 77 6.14 15.27 -0.72
C THR A 77 4.74 14.68 -0.86
N SER A 78 4.02 15.00 -1.94
CA SER A 78 2.69 14.46 -2.22
C SER A 78 2.73 12.95 -2.43
N LEU A 79 3.72 12.44 -3.16
CA LEU A 79 3.96 11.00 -3.31
C LEU A 79 4.30 10.36 -1.96
N GLY A 80 5.09 11.06 -1.13
CA GLY A 80 5.37 10.66 0.24
C GLY A 80 4.15 10.52 1.12
N ASP A 81 3.22 11.46 1.04
CA ASP A 81 1.97 11.42 1.80
C ASP A 81 1.06 10.27 1.36
N VAL A 82 1.00 9.97 0.07
CA VAL A 82 0.28 8.80 -0.46
C VAL A 82 0.89 7.50 0.07
N LEU A 83 2.22 7.37 0.00
CA LEU A 83 2.95 6.22 0.53
C LEU A 83 2.77 6.07 2.05
N LYS A 84 2.86 7.18 2.78
CA LYS A 84 2.64 7.23 4.22
C LYS A 84 1.21 6.82 4.57
N LYS A 85 0.20 7.23 3.81
CA LYS A 85 -1.19 6.79 4.00
C LYS A 85 -1.37 5.29 3.75
N ALA A 86 -0.72 4.76 2.72
CA ALA A 86 -0.74 3.33 2.41
C ALA A 86 -0.09 2.47 3.52
N VAL A 87 0.98 2.97 4.15
CA VAL A 87 1.72 2.23 5.20
C VAL A 87 1.23 2.50 6.62
N SER A 88 0.69 3.68 6.90
CA SER A 88 0.27 4.07 8.25
C SER A 88 -1.11 3.55 8.63
N GLY A 89 -1.87 2.93 7.71
CA GLY A 89 -3.23 2.46 7.98
C GLY A 89 -4.19 3.55 8.48
N LYS A 90 -3.84 4.83 8.27
CA LYS A 90 -4.48 6.02 8.87
C LYS A 90 -5.32 6.83 7.89
N GLY A 91 -5.46 6.37 6.64
CA GLY A 91 -6.76 6.51 5.98
C GLY A 91 -7.67 5.47 6.62
N GLU A 92 -8.94 5.78 6.88
CA GLU A 92 -9.92 4.82 7.42
C GLU A 92 -10.01 3.54 6.57
N PHE A 93 -9.08 2.62 6.77
CA PHE A 93 -9.22 1.23 6.42
C PHE A 93 -9.54 0.56 7.74
N LYS A 94 -10.83 0.37 7.99
CA LYS A 94 -11.35 -0.48 9.07
C LYS A 94 -10.94 -1.92 8.74
N GLY A 95 -9.66 -2.23 8.92
CA GLY A 95 -9.09 -3.55 8.65
C GLY A 95 -9.71 -4.63 9.54
N GLU A 96 -10.13 -4.27 10.76
CA GLU A 96 -10.94 -5.14 11.62
C GLU A 96 -12.31 -5.43 11.02
N GLU A 97 -13.05 -4.42 10.53
CA GLU A 97 -14.38 -4.66 9.93
C GLU A 97 -14.29 -5.42 8.60
N ILE A 98 -13.29 -5.14 7.76
CA ILE A 98 -13.07 -5.88 6.50
C ILE A 98 -12.66 -7.32 6.81
N GLY A 99 -11.80 -7.55 7.81
CA GLY A 99 -11.42 -8.89 8.25
C GLY A 99 -12.60 -9.70 8.79
N GLU A 100 -13.47 -9.06 9.60
CA GLU A 100 -14.70 -9.67 10.10
C GLU A 100 -15.71 -9.95 8.97
N GLU A 101 -15.87 -9.04 8.01
CA GLU A 101 -16.80 -9.21 6.89
C GLU A 101 -16.33 -10.30 5.92
N ILE A 102 -15.03 -10.38 5.62
CA ILE A 102 -14.44 -11.46 4.83
C ILE A 102 -14.61 -12.79 5.55
N SER A 103 -14.30 -12.84 6.85
CA SER A 103 -14.45 -14.06 7.67
C SER A 103 -15.91 -14.53 7.73
N ARG A 104 -16.88 -13.60 7.77
CA ARG A 104 -18.31 -13.89 7.73
C ARG A 104 -18.73 -14.47 6.37
N LYS A 105 -18.34 -13.84 5.26
CA LYS A 105 -18.66 -14.32 3.91
C LYS A 105 -18.06 -15.70 3.62
N ILE A 106 -16.82 -15.95 4.04
CA ILE A 106 -16.19 -17.26 3.88
C ILE A 106 -16.99 -18.32 4.66
N ARG A 107 -17.39 -18.03 5.90
CA ARG A 107 -18.19 -18.96 6.72
C ARG A 107 -19.58 -19.22 6.13
N GLU A 108 -20.23 -18.19 5.58
CA GLU A 108 -21.54 -18.31 4.92
C GLU A 108 -21.44 -19.16 3.64
N GLU A 109 -20.42 -18.94 2.81
CA GLU A 109 -20.23 -19.72 1.57
C GLU A 109 -19.85 -21.18 1.84
N LEU A 110 -19.04 -21.45 2.87
CA LEU A 110 -18.77 -22.83 3.32
C LEU A 110 -20.03 -23.53 3.84
N SER A 111 -20.93 -22.80 4.50
CA SER A 111 -22.18 -23.37 5.02
C SER A 111 -23.20 -23.65 3.91
N LYS A 112 -23.19 -22.85 2.84
CA LYS A 112 -24.06 -23.08 1.67
C LYS A 112 -23.64 -24.31 0.87
N LYS A 113 -22.34 -24.48 0.62
CA LYS A 113 -21.83 -25.66 -0.10
C LYS A 113 -22.20 -26.98 0.57
N GLN A 114 -22.08 -27.06 1.89
CA GLN A 114 -22.47 -28.27 2.64
C GLN A 114 -23.96 -28.59 2.58
N GLY A 115 -24.83 -27.56 2.50
CA GLY A 115 -26.28 -27.76 2.38
C GLY A 115 -26.77 -28.06 0.96
N GLU A 116 -25.92 -27.86 -0.06
CA GLU A 116 -26.19 -28.22 -1.45
C GLU A 116 -25.70 -29.65 -1.76
N GLU A 117 -24.56 -30.06 -1.20
CA GLU A 117 -24.06 -31.45 -1.31
C GLU A 117 -24.98 -32.46 -0.60
N GLU A 118 -25.55 -32.13 0.57
CA GLU A 118 -26.52 -33.01 1.27
C GLU A 118 -27.87 -33.17 0.53
N LYS A 119 -28.17 -32.35 -0.48
CA LYS A 119 -29.41 -32.43 -1.29
C LYS A 119 -29.23 -33.11 -2.64
N GLU A 120 -28.00 -33.27 -3.13
CA GLU A 120 -27.72 -34.02 -4.36
C GLU A 120 -27.50 -35.52 -4.09
N GLU A 121 -27.29 -35.93 -2.84
CA GLU A 121 -27.11 -37.34 -2.43
C GLU A 121 -28.41 -38.04 -1.93
N GLU A 122 -29.57 -37.34 -1.88
CA GLU A 122 -30.90 -37.91 -1.54
C GLU A 122 -31.81 -38.07 -2.76
#